data_AF-A0AAV3QLK5-F1
#
_entry.id   AF-A0AAV3QLK5-F1
#
_cell.length_a   1.000
_cell.length_b   1.000
_cell.length_c   1.000
_cell.angle_alpha   90.00
_cell.angle_beta   90.00
_cell.angle_gamma   90.00
#
_symmetry.space_group_name_H-M   'P 1'
#
loop_
_entity.id
_entity.type
_entity.pdbx_description
1 polymer ?
#
loop_
_entity_poly.entity_id
_entity_poly.type
_entity_poly.pdbx_seq_one_letter_code
_entity_poly.pdbx_strand_id
1 'polypeptide(L)'
;MADLVKNILAKPIQLADQVIKAADEASIFKQECTELKSKTEKLVGLLRQAARASNDLYERPTRRIIEDTEQVLEKGFCFLFETVDYLQAVIIH
;
A
#
# COMPACT_ATOMS: atom_id res chain seq x y z
N MET A 1 -5.44 -5.82 -24.42
CA MET A 1 -6.21 -6.03 -23.17
C MET A 1 -5.31 -6.14 -21.94
N ALA A 2 -4.19 -6.88 -21.97
CA ALA A 2 -3.30 -7.03 -20.81
C ALA A 2 -2.71 -5.72 -20.26
N ASP A 3 -2.57 -4.68 -21.09
CA ASP A 3 -2.08 -3.36 -20.69
C ASP A 3 -3.02 -2.65 -19.71
N LEU A 4 -4.33 -2.92 -19.75
CA LEU A 4 -5.29 -2.30 -18.85
C LEU A 4 -5.11 -2.81 -17.41
N VAL A 5 -4.88 -4.11 -17.26
CA VAL A 5 -4.66 -4.74 -15.94
C VAL A 5 -3.33 -4.29 -15.34
N LYS A 6 -2.27 -4.17 -16.15
CA LYS A 6 -0.98 -3.61 -15.69
C LYS A 6 -1.12 -2.18 -15.17
N ASN A 7 -1.88 -1.35 -15.89
CA ASN A 7 -2.10 0.04 -15.49
C ASN A 7 -2.92 0.14 -14.20
N ILE A 8 -3.94 -0.70 -14.02
CA ILE A 8 -4.75 -0.75 -12.79
C ILE A 8 -3.90 -1.20 -11.58
N LEU A 9 -2.89 -2.05 -11.78
CA LEU A 9 -2.01 -2.52 -10.72
C LEU A 9 -0.88 -1.54 -10.35
N ALA A 10 -0.58 -0.55 -11.20
CA ALA A 10 0.54 0.35 -10.95
C ALA A 10 0.32 1.22 -9.70
N LYS A 11 -0.86 1.84 -9.58
CA LYS A 11 -1.22 2.72 -8.45
C LYS A 11 -1.19 2.01 -7.08
N PRO A 12 -1.84 0.85 -6.85
CA PRO A 12 -1.80 0.16 -5.57
C PRO A 12 -0.38 -0.34 -5.20
N ILE A 13 0.45 -0.71 -6.18
CA ILE A 13 1.86 -1.06 -5.91
C ILE A 13 2.60 0.16 -5.35
N GLN A 14 2.47 1.32 -6.01
CA GLN A 14 3.11 2.56 -5.56
C GLN A 14 2.64 2.99 -4.17
N LEU A 15 1.33 2.88 -3.89
CA LEU A 15 0.78 3.19 -2.56
C LEU A 15 1.31 2.23 -1.49
N ALA A 16 1.38 0.94 -1.78
CA ALA A 16 1.93 -0.03 -0.84
C ALA A 16 3.43 0.23 -0.55
N ASP A 17 4.22 0.62 -1.55
CA ASP A 17 5.61 1.05 -1.34
C ASP A 17 5.71 2.31 -0.44
N GLN A 18 4.78 3.26 -0.59
CA GLN A 18 4.72 4.45 0.26
C GLN A 18 4.33 4.12 1.71
N VAL A 19 3.36 3.22 1.91
CA VAL A 19 2.96 2.72 3.24
C VAL A 19 4.14 2.03 3.94
N ILE A 20 4.90 1.19 3.24
CA ILE A 20 6.10 0.53 3.79
C ILE A 20 7.12 1.55 4.26
N LYS A 21 7.37 2.59 3.45
CA LYS A 21 8.29 3.66 3.78
C LYS A 21 7.82 4.47 4.99
N ALA A 22 6.56 4.91 5.01
CA ALA A 22 5.98 5.66 6.12
C ALA A 22 5.98 4.85 7.43
N ALA A 23 5.71 3.54 7.35
CA ALA A 23 5.77 2.65 8.50
C ALA A 23 7.20 2.46 9.05
N ASP A 24 8.24 2.59 8.22
CA ASP A 24 9.64 2.56 8.64
C ASP A 24 10.06 3.85 9.35
N GLU A 25 9.53 4.99 8.90
CA GLU A 25 9.77 6.32 9.46
C GLU A 25 8.97 6.58 10.74
N ALA A 26 7.87 5.87 10.95
CA ALA A 26 7.02 5.99 12.14
C ALA A 26 7.77 5.57 13.43
N SER A 27 7.95 6.52 14.35
CA SER A 27 8.57 6.25 15.66
C SER A 27 7.57 5.95 16.78
N ILE A 28 6.28 6.12 16.54
CA ILE A 28 5.17 5.82 17.47
C ILE A 28 4.51 4.49 17.03
N PHE A 29 3.98 3.70 17.98
CA PHE A 29 3.32 2.42 17.68
C PHE A 29 4.20 1.47 16.85
N LYS A 30 5.49 1.38 17.20
CA LYS A 30 6.51 0.66 16.41
C LYS A 30 6.17 -0.80 16.12
N GLN A 31 5.53 -1.49 17.06
CA GLN A 31 5.16 -2.90 16.88
C GLN A 31 4.05 -3.02 15.83
N GLU A 32 3.02 -2.19 15.92
CA GLU A 32 1.90 -2.12 14.98
C GLU A 32 2.37 -1.65 13.59
N CYS A 33 3.27 -0.67 13.53
CA CYS A 33 3.89 -0.22 12.28
C CYS A 33 4.74 -1.33 11.64
N THR A 34 5.47 -2.10 12.44
CA THR A 34 6.25 -3.26 11.95
C THR A 34 5.33 -4.36 11.41
N GLU A 35 4.22 -4.64 12.09
CA GLU A 35 3.24 -5.62 11.63
C GLU A 35 2.55 -5.16 10.34
N LEU A 36 2.14 -3.89 10.27
CA LEU A 36 1.55 -3.27 9.09
C LEU A 36 2.53 -3.30 7.91
N LYS A 37 3.80 -2.96 8.15
CA LYS A 37 4.88 -3.05 7.16
C LYS A 37 5.00 -4.46 6.61
N SER A 38 5.13 -5.48 7.47
CA SER A 38 5.27 -6.88 7.01
C SER A 38 4.08 -7.37 6.19
N LYS A 39 2.85 -7.00 6.59
CA LYS A 39 1.64 -7.30 5.82
C LYS A 39 1.65 -6.60 4.45
N THR A 40 2.07 -5.34 4.41
CA THR A 40 2.15 -4.54 3.19
C THR A 40 3.24 -5.02 2.24
N GLU A 41 4.39 -5.45 2.76
CA GLU A 41 5.47 -6.07 1.97
C GLU A 41 5.01 -7.35 1.27
N LYS A 42 4.29 -8.22 1.98
CA LYS A 42 3.67 -9.42 1.38
C LYS A 42 2.68 -9.04 0.29
N LEU A 43 1.85 -8.03 0.53
CA LEU A 43 0.87 -7.54 -0.43
C LEU A 43 1.53 -6.97 -1.69
N VAL A 44 2.57 -6.15 -1.56
CA VAL A 44 3.35 -5.62 -2.71
C VAL A 44 3.93 -6.77 -3.54
N GLY A 45 4.41 -7.82 -2.87
CA GLY A 45 4.93 -9.02 -3.53
C GLY A 45 3.86 -9.72 -4.38
N LEU A 46 2.63 -9.83 -3.87
CA LEU A 46 1.51 -10.42 -4.61
C LEU A 46 1.04 -9.52 -5.76
N LEU A 47 0.93 -8.22 -5.55
CA LEU A 47 0.55 -7.25 -6.59
C LEU A 47 1.56 -7.24 -7.75
N ARG A 48 2.86 -7.29 -7.44
CA ARG A 48 3.92 -7.39 -8.47
C ARG A 48 3.86 -8.71 -9.23
N GLN A 49 3.53 -9.82 -8.56
CA GLN A 49 3.28 -11.11 -9.24
C GLN A 49 2.06 -11.04 -10.16
N ALA A 50 0.95 -10.45 -9.69
CA ALA A 50 -0.24 -10.24 -10.50
C ALA A 50 0.05 -9.36 -11.73
N ALA A 51 0.89 -8.32 -11.60
CA ALA A 51 1.28 -7.46 -12.71
C ALA A 51 2.12 -8.18 -13.76
N ARG A 52 2.92 -9.18 -13.35
CA ARG A 52 3.68 -10.05 -14.27
C ARG A 52 2.76 -11.05 -14.99
N ALA A 53 1.79 -11.60 -14.27
CA ALA A 53 0.79 -12.54 -14.80
C ALA A 53 -0.44 -11.84 -15.42
N SER A 54 -0.37 -10.53 -15.68
CA SER A 54 -1.54 -9.70 -16.02
C SER A 54 -2.25 -10.12 -17.31
N ASN A 55 -1.58 -10.88 -18.17
CA ASN A 55 -2.12 -11.39 -19.42
C ASN A 55 -3.11 -12.56 -19.20
N ASP A 56 -3.02 -13.23 -18.05
CA ASP A 56 -3.85 -14.37 -17.65
C ASP A 56 -4.93 -13.99 -16.62
N LEU A 57 -5.04 -12.70 -16.29
CA LEU A 57 -5.97 -12.19 -15.29
C LEU A 57 -7.29 -11.72 -15.92
N TYR A 58 -8.40 -12.13 -15.31
CA TYR A 58 -9.73 -11.64 -15.66
C TYR A 58 -9.91 -10.19 -15.21
N GLU A 59 -10.10 -9.29 -16.18
CA GLU A 59 -10.13 -7.84 -15.96
C GLU A 59 -11.13 -7.39 -14.88
N ARG A 60 -12.38 -7.88 -14.94
CA ARG A 60 -13.47 -7.48 -14.03
C ARG A 60 -13.23 -7.85 -12.56
N PRO A 61 -12.95 -9.13 -12.21
CA PRO A 61 -12.65 -9.49 -10.84
C PRO A 61 -11.34 -8.87 -10.34
N THR A 62 -10.31 -8.75 -11.19
CA THR A 62 -9.06 -8.09 -10.80
C THR A 62 -9.30 -6.62 -10.45
N ARG A 63 -10.04 -5.87 -11.27
CA ARG A 63 -10.29 -4.45 -11.02
C ARG A 63 -10.98 -4.22 -9.68
N ARG A 64 -12.02 -4.98 -9.34
CA ARG A 64 -12.74 -4.82 -8.06
C ARG A 64 -11.85 -5.10 -6.85
N ILE A 65 -11.08 -6.20 -6.90
CA ILE A 65 -10.16 -6.55 -5.81
C ILE A 65 -9.09 -5.47 -5.64
N ILE A 66 -8.60 -4.92 -6.75
CA ILE A 66 -7.61 -3.85 -6.72
C ILE A 66 -8.18 -2.53 -6.19
N GLU A 67 -9.38 -2.13 -6.59
CA GLU A 67 -10.04 -0.93 -6.06
C GLU A 67 -10.26 -1.04 -4.54
N ASP A 68 -10.64 -2.22 -4.03
CA ASP A 68 -10.77 -2.45 -2.59
C ASP A 68 -9.40 -2.42 -1.88
N THR A 69 -8.38 -3.02 -2.50
CA THR A 69 -7.00 -3.02 -1.97
C THR A 69 -6.43 -1.60 -1.90
N GLU A 70 -6.66 -0.81 -2.94
CA GLU A 70 -6.22 0.58 -3.03
C GLU A 70 -6.84 1.43 -1.92
N GLN A 71 -8.15 1.32 -1.69
CA GLN A 71 -8.83 2.04 -0.61
C GLN A 71 -8.29 1.68 0.78
N VAL A 72 -7.96 0.40 1.01
CA VAL A 72 -7.38 -0.02 2.29
C VAL A 72 -5.96 0.53 2.45
N LEU A 73 -5.15 0.51 1.38
CA LEU A 73 -3.82 1.10 1.38
C LEU A 73 -3.84 2.61 1.59
N GLU A 74 -4.77 3.34 0.95
CA GLU A 74 -4.93 4.79 1.15
C GLU A 74 -5.31 5.12 2.60
N LYS A 75 -6.21 4.35 3.22
CA LYS A 75 -6.55 4.52 4.64
C LYS A 75 -5.37 4.24 5.55
N GLY A 76 -4.62 3.17 5.29
CA GLY A 76 -3.42 2.84 6.04
C GLY A 76 -2.33 3.90 5.89
N PHE A 77 -2.14 4.42 4.68
CA PHE A 77 -1.20 5.50 4.41
C PHE A 77 -1.59 6.79 5.14
N CYS A 78 -2.86 7.18 5.07
CA CYS A 78 -3.37 8.37 5.77
C CYS A 78 -3.15 8.26 7.30
N PHE A 79 -3.42 7.09 7.88
CA PHE A 79 -3.17 6.84 9.31
C PHE A 79 -1.68 6.95 9.67
N LEU A 80 -0.80 6.37 8.85
CA LEU A 80 0.66 6.49 9.06
C LEU A 80 1.13 7.94 8.90
N PHE A 81 0.60 8.66 7.92
CA PHE A 81 0.95 10.07 7.71
C PHE A 81 0.53 10.92 8.91
N GLU A 82 -0.71 10.74 9.41
CA GLU A 82 -1.22 11.46 10.59
C GLU A 82 -0.40 11.15 11.85
N THR A 83 0.09 9.92 12.03
CA THR A 83 0.95 9.55 13.17
C THR A 83 2.38 10.10 13.06
N VAL A 84 2.91 10.28 11.85
CA VAL A 84 4.21 10.93 11.62
C VAL A 84 4.12 12.45 11.83
N ASP A 85 3.06 13.10 11.34
CA ASP A 85 2.82 14.54 11.55
C ASP A 85 2.62 14.89 13.03
N TYR A 86 1.92 14.04 13.80
CA TYR A 86 1.75 14.24 15.25
C TYR A 86 3.09 14.33 15.99
N LEU A 87 4.11 13.57 15.55
CA LEU A 87 5.44 13.61 16.17
C LEU A 87 6.15 14.95 15.86
N GLN A 88 5.99 15.48 14.64
CA GLN A 88 6.58 16.76 14.25
C GLN A 88 5.90 17.94 14.97
N ALA A 89 4.58 17.85 15.20
CA ALA A 89 3.82 18.84 15.96
C ALA A 89 4.15 18.85 17.47
N VAL A 90 4.45 17.69 18.07
CA VAL A 90 4.77 17.58 19.51
C VAL A 90 6.23 17.92 19.83
N ILE A 91 7.17 17.72 18.90
CA ILE A 91 8.59 18.06 19.11
C ILE A 91 8.88 19.58 18.96
N ILE A 92 8.00 20.34 18.30
CA ILE A 92 8.17 21.79 18.06
C ILE A 92 7.55 22.65 19.18
N HIS A 93 6.89 22.06 20.18
CA HIS A 93 6.26 22.75 21.31
C HIS A 93 6.93 22.42 22.65
#